data_AF-A0A1W9WIH1-F1
#
_entry.id   AF-A0A1W9WIH1-F1
#
_cell.length_a   1.000
_cell.length_b   1.000
_cell.length_c   1.000
_cell.angle_alpha   90.00
_cell.angle_beta   90.00
_cell.angle_gamma   90.00
#
_symmetry.space_group_name_H-M   'P 1'
#
loop_
_entity.id
_entity.type
_entity.pdbx_description
1 polymer ?
#
loop_
_entity_poly.entity_id
_entity_poly.type
_entity_poly.pdbx_seq_one_letter_code
_entity_poly.pdbx_strand_id
1 'polypeptide(L)'
;MALIVAAGYQSPADVIRFWMSSQSRVHLLDERFSDVGIGYVFDSSTPYRHHWVVIFGGGQPQAGYTGSLLTHQGRQTAQSLLTLTNQKRRAALVHSQLVFSDKLTRVAQKMAQNPHSRLEGDLPSDEIRAAGYDKPHLGLLLAAGYSSPAEVFNYWMSSQNRTYLLGEDFTDIGIGYVFDSSSPYRHHWVVIFGGGQPQAGYTGSLLTQTTRIWL
;
A
#
# COMPACT_ATOMS: atom_id res chain seq x y z
N MET A 1 19.78 4.86 4.96
CA MET A 1 19.85 4.15 3.67
C MET A 1 21.21 3.48 3.56
N ALA A 2 21.26 2.23 3.13
CA ALA A 2 22.49 1.49 2.78
C ALA A 2 22.25 0.69 1.49
N LEU A 3 23.31 0.34 0.78
CA LEU A 3 23.25 -0.48 -0.43
C LEU A 3 24.40 -1.49 -0.38
N ILE A 4 24.09 -2.74 -0.73
CA ILE A 4 25.08 -3.82 -0.88
C ILE A 4 24.91 -4.46 -2.25
N VAL A 5 26.03 -4.90 -2.83
CA VAL A 5 26.06 -5.51 -4.16
C VAL A 5 26.82 -6.83 -4.13
N ALA A 6 26.45 -7.74 -5.02
CA ALA A 6 27.18 -8.98 -5.28
C ALA A 6 27.15 -9.26 -6.78
N ALA A 7 28.27 -9.71 -7.32
CA ALA A 7 28.38 -10.12 -8.72
C ALA A 7 29.05 -11.49 -8.81
N GLY A 8 28.70 -12.30 -9.82
CA GLY A 8 29.31 -13.62 -10.03
C GLY A 8 28.58 -14.80 -9.38
N TYR A 9 27.51 -14.55 -8.63
CA TYR A 9 26.77 -15.58 -7.92
C TYR A 9 25.46 -15.88 -8.64
N GLN A 10 25.27 -17.13 -9.06
CA GLN A 10 24.06 -17.53 -9.79
C GLN A 10 22.84 -17.67 -8.87
N SER A 11 23.05 -18.06 -7.61
CA SER A 11 21.96 -18.33 -6.67
C SER A 11 21.81 -17.23 -5.60
N PRO A 12 20.57 -16.86 -5.23
CA PRO A 12 20.33 -15.96 -4.10
C PRO A 12 20.92 -16.49 -2.77
N ALA A 13 20.96 -17.82 -2.59
CA ALA A 13 21.49 -18.42 -1.38
C ALA A 13 23.00 -18.15 -1.24
N ASP A 14 23.76 -18.23 -2.34
CA ASP A 14 25.19 -17.96 -2.33
C ASP A 14 25.48 -16.47 -2.15
N VAL A 15 24.63 -15.59 -2.70
CA VAL A 15 24.68 -14.15 -2.47
C VAL A 15 24.47 -13.81 -0.98
N ILE A 16 23.46 -14.42 -0.34
CA ILE A 16 23.20 -14.22 1.09
C ILE A 16 24.35 -14.76 1.94
N ARG A 17 24.89 -15.95 1.63
CA ARG A 17 26.06 -16.50 2.33
C ARG A 17 27.27 -15.58 2.22
N PHE A 18 27.53 -15.06 1.03
CA PHE A 18 28.62 -14.11 0.78
C PHE A 18 28.44 -12.79 1.55
N TRP A 19 27.24 -12.22 1.56
CA TRP A 19 27.00 -10.99 2.33
C TRP A 19 27.05 -11.23 3.84
N MET A 20 26.58 -12.38 4.32
CA MET A 20 26.67 -12.76 5.74
C MET A 20 28.11 -13.04 6.20
N SER A 21 29.04 -13.38 5.29
CA SER A 21 30.46 -13.59 5.61
C SER A 21 31.35 -12.37 5.31
N SER A 22 30.79 -11.27 4.82
CA SER A 22 31.52 -10.04 4.50
C SER A 22 31.09 -8.87 5.39
N GLN A 23 31.73 -7.71 5.20
CA GLN A 23 31.36 -6.48 5.92
C GLN A 23 29.90 -6.06 5.67
N SER A 24 29.29 -6.51 4.57
CA SER A 24 27.86 -6.31 4.27
C SER A 24 26.91 -6.92 5.31
N ARG A 25 27.38 -7.89 6.11
CA ARG A 25 26.62 -8.52 7.20
C ARG A 25 26.02 -7.48 8.15
N VAL A 26 26.75 -6.41 8.43
CA VAL A 26 26.30 -5.38 9.37
C VAL A 26 25.02 -4.71 8.88
N HIS A 27 24.82 -4.55 7.58
CA HIS A 27 23.63 -3.95 7.00
C HIS A 27 22.46 -4.94 6.90
N LEU A 28 22.74 -6.21 6.62
CA LEU A 28 21.73 -7.28 6.61
C LEU A 28 21.07 -7.52 7.97
N LEU A 29 21.83 -7.32 9.04
CA LEU A 29 21.39 -7.54 10.41
C LEU A 29 21.07 -6.23 11.15
N ASP A 30 21.12 -5.09 10.45
CA ASP A 30 20.85 -3.79 11.06
C ASP A 30 19.34 -3.59 11.20
N GLU A 31 18.83 -3.76 12.42
CA GLU A 31 17.41 -3.55 12.74
C GLU A 31 16.94 -2.11 12.46
N ARG A 32 17.86 -1.16 12.25
CA ARG A 32 17.49 0.20 11.84
C ARG A 32 16.87 0.22 10.44
N PHE A 33 17.27 -0.68 9.54
CA PHE A 33 16.66 -0.74 8.22
C PHE A 33 15.33 -1.49 8.27
N SER A 34 14.25 -0.82 7.91
CA SER A 34 12.88 -1.38 7.88
C SER A 34 12.41 -1.75 6.47
N ASP A 35 13.17 -1.32 5.46
CA ASP A 35 12.78 -1.36 4.06
C ASP A 35 13.88 -2.04 3.26
N VAL A 36 13.49 -2.88 2.30
CA VAL A 36 14.43 -3.54 1.42
C VAL A 36 13.92 -3.53 -0.02
N GLY A 37 14.77 -3.09 -0.95
CA GLY A 37 14.58 -3.25 -2.39
C GLY A 37 15.64 -4.18 -2.94
N ILE A 38 15.24 -5.15 -3.77
CA ILE A 38 16.15 -6.14 -4.36
C ILE A 38 16.13 -6.01 -5.87
N GLY A 39 17.30 -5.87 -6.48
CA GLY A 39 17.49 -5.87 -7.92
C GLY A 39 18.37 -7.03 -8.36
N TYR A 40 18.01 -7.66 -9.47
CA TYR A 40 18.80 -8.70 -10.12
C TYR A 40 18.87 -8.42 -11.61
N VAL A 41 20.06 -8.55 -12.18
CA VAL A 41 20.26 -8.51 -13.63
C VAL A 41 21.25 -9.58 -14.07
N PHE A 42 20.90 -10.28 -15.15
CA PHE A 42 21.81 -11.13 -15.88
C PHE A 42 22.34 -10.39 -17.11
N ASP A 43 23.66 -10.29 -17.25
CA ASP A 43 24.33 -9.67 -18.37
C ASP A 43 25.49 -10.55 -18.86
N SER A 44 25.24 -11.28 -19.94
CA SER A 44 26.20 -12.21 -20.55
C SER A 44 27.43 -11.52 -21.16
N SER A 45 27.41 -10.19 -21.32
CA SER A 45 28.55 -9.41 -21.81
C SER A 45 29.60 -9.15 -20.72
N THR A 46 29.23 -9.35 -19.45
CA THR A 46 30.13 -9.14 -18.31
C THR A 46 30.80 -10.44 -17.87
N PRO A 47 32.01 -10.37 -17.29
CA PRO A 47 32.68 -11.56 -16.73
C PRO A 47 31.92 -12.16 -15.54
N TYR A 48 31.13 -11.35 -14.82
CA TYR A 48 30.40 -11.79 -13.62
C TYR A 48 29.02 -12.36 -13.90
N ARG A 49 28.41 -12.02 -15.04
CA ARG A 49 27.11 -12.51 -15.55
C ARG A 49 25.89 -12.21 -14.69
N HIS A 50 25.94 -12.47 -13.39
CA HIS A 50 24.85 -12.26 -12.44
C HIS A 50 25.21 -11.09 -11.53
N HIS A 51 24.34 -10.10 -11.43
CA HIS A 51 24.51 -8.95 -10.54
C HIS A 51 23.28 -8.81 -9.66
N TRP A 52 23.54 -8.62 -8.37
CA TRP A 52 22.55 -8.49 -7.32
C TRP A 52 22.80 -7.18 -6.59
N VAL A 53 21.73 -6.45 -6.32
CA VAL A 53 21.74 -5.26 -5.48
C VAL A 53 20.65 -5.40 -4.43
N VAL A 54 20.99 -5.06 -3.19
CA VAL A 54 20.03 -4.86 -2.14
C VAL A 54 20.19 -3.45 -1.61
N ILE A 55 19.10 -2.69 -1.62
CA ILE A 55 19.00 -1.35 -1.05
C ILE A 55 18.22 -1.47 0.25
N PHE A 56 18.84 -1.08 1.35
CA PHE A 56 18.22 -0.96 2.64
C PHE A 56 17.79 0.48 2.89
N GLY A 57 16.52 0.66 3.22
CA GLY A 57 15.91 1.93 3.60
C GLY A 57 15.36 1.88 5.03
N GLY A 58 14.97 3.04 5.55
CA GLY A 58 14.46 3.18 6.93
C GLY A 58 15.55 3.27 8.00
N GLY A 59 15.16 3.77 9.18
CA GLY A 59 15.96 3.88 10.42
C GLY A 59 16.19 5.32 10.88
N GLN A 60 15.86 5.77 12.10
CA GLN A 60 15.12 5.21 13.26
C GLN A 60 13.82 6.01 13.49
N PRO A 61 12.88 5.50 14.32
CA PRO A 61 12.28 6.34 15.33
C PRO A 61 13.08 6.22 16.63
N GLN A 62 13.74 7.32 17.02
CA GLN A 62 13.88 7.63 18.44
C GLN A 62 12.50 7.43 19.08
N ALA A 63 12.48 6.86 20.29
CA ALA A 63 11.29 6.80 21.12
C ALA A 63 10.51 8.13 21.00
N GLY A 64 9.39 8.10 20.27
CA GLY A 64 8.59 9.29 19.96
C GLY A 64 8.31 9.62 18.49
N TYR A 65 8.88 8.93 17.50
CA TYR A 65 8.58 9.24 16.08
C TYR A 65 7.77 8.14 15.36
N THR A 66 6.59 8.52 14.90
CA THR A 66 5.65 7.78 14.05
C THR A 66 6.18 7.70 12.60
N GLY A 67 7.24 6.94 12.38
CA GLY A 67 8.01 6.89 11.13
C GLY A 67 7.91 5.58 10.34
N SER A 68 6.69 5.08 10.11
CA SER A 68 6.24 4.24 8.97
C SER A 68 4.87 3.73 9.37
N LEU A 69 3.82 4.40 8.90
CA LEU A 69 2.45 4.10 9.30
C LEU A 69 2.06 2.64 8.96
N LEU A 70 2.72 2.03 7.97
CA LEU A 70 2.54 0.65 7.56
C LEU A 70 3.70 -0.22 8.07
N THR A 71 3.38 -1.35 8.72
CA THR A 71 4.36 -2.42 8.95
C THR A 71 4.86 -2.97 7.60
N HIS A 72 6.01 -3.65 7.58
CA HIS A 72 6.51 -4.29 6.34
C HIS A 72 5.46 -5.21 5.71
N GLN A 73 4.80 -6.02 6.54
CA GLN A 73 3.66 -6.84 6.16
C GLN A 73 2.52 -5.99 5.57
N GLY A 74 2.15 -4.90 6.22
CA GLY A 74 1.11 -4.00 5.73
C GLY A 74 1.40 -3.40 4.36
N ARG A 75 2.66 -3.04 4.07
CA ARG A 75 3.05 -2.54 2.74
C ARG A 75 2.97 -3.61 1.66
N GLN A 76 3.48 -4.82 1.93
CA GLN A 76 3.39 -5.93 0.98
C GLN A 76 1.93 -6.30 0.70
N THR A 77 1.11 -6.35 1.74
CA THR A 77 -0.32 -6.62 1.67
C THR A 77 -1.05 -5.54 0.88
N ALA A 78 -0.77 -4.26 1.12
CA ALA A 78 -1.31 -3.14 0.36
C ALA A 78 -0.90 -3.19 -1.12
N GLN A 79 0.38 -3.42 -1.42
CA GLN A 79 0.88 -3.53 -2.79
C GLN A 79 0.21 -4.69 -3.54
N SER A 80 0.02 -5.82 -2.86
CA SER A 80 -0.65 -7.00 -3.43
C SER A 80 -2.11 -6.69 -3.77
N LEU A 81 -2.81 -5.96 -2.92
CA LEU A 81 -4.18 -5.51 -3.16
C LEU A 81 -4.27 -4.50 -4.32
N LEU A 82 -3.32 -3.56 -4.44
CA LEU A 82 -3.24 -2.65 -5.59
C LEU A 82 -3.03 -3.41 -6.90
N THR A 83 -2.04 -4.31 -6.93
CA THR A 83 -1.73 -5.12 -8.12
C THR A 83 -2.94 -5.93 -8.56
N LEU A 84 -3.61 -6.60 -7.62
CA LEU A 84 -4.84 -7.34 -7.89
C LEU A 84 -5.95 -6.43 -8.44
N THR A 85 -6.14 -5.26 -7.83
CA THR A 85 -7.16 -4.30 -8.25
C THR A 85 -6.92 -3.83 -9.68
N ASN A 86 -5.69 -3.43 -10.02
CA ASN A 86 -5.34 -3.00 -11.37
C ASN A 86 -5.43 -4.13 -12.41
N GLN A 87 -5.06 -5.37 -12.04
CA GLN A 87 -5.27 -6.53 -12.90
C GLN A 87 -6.76 -6.73 -13.22
N LYS A 88 -7.63 -6.60 -12.22
CA LYS A 88 -9.08 -6.77 -12.37
C LYS A 88 -9.72 -5.60 -13.13
N ARG A 89 -9.27 -4.36 -12.92
CA ARG A 89 -9.66 -3.19 -13.72
C ARG A 89 -9.34 -3.40 -15.20
N ARG A 90 -8.12 -3.84 -15.51
CA ARG A 90 -7.72 -4.17 -16.90
C ARG A 90 -8.59 -5.27 -17.51
N ALA A 91 -8.88 -6.33 -16.76
CA ALA A 91 -9.74 -7.42 -17.22
C ALA A 91 -11.20 -6.97 -17.45
N ALA A 92 -11.66 -5.94 -16.74
CA ALA A 92 -12.96 -5.31 -16.90
C ALA A 92 -12.97 -4.19 -17.95
N LEU A 93 -11.90 -4.03 -18.74
CA LEU A 93 -11.72 -2.96 -19.74
C LEU A 93 -11.73 -1.54 -19.18
N VAL A 94 -11.46 -1.37 -17.89
CA VAL A 94 -11.24 -0.06 -17.28
C VAL A 94 -9.81 0.39 -17.59
N HIS A 95 -9.68 1.50 -18.32
CA HIS A 95 -8.40 1.96 -18.85
C HIS A 95 -7.57 2.76 -17.84
N SER A 96 -8.19 3.38 -16.83
CA SER A 96 -7.48 4.09 -15.78
C SER A 96 -6.87 3.12 -14.75
N GLN A 97 -5.58 3.26 -14.51
CA GLN A 97 -4.86 2.53 -13.46
C GLN A 97 -4.79 3.35 -12.19
N LEU A 98 -4.94 2.67 -11.06
CA LEU A 98 -4.74 3.27 -9.76
C LEU A 98 -3.25 3.30 -9.42
N VAL A 99 -2.79 4.43 -8.88
CA VAL A 99 -1.43 4.59 -8.36
C VAL A 99 -1.53 4.94 -6.88
N PHE A 100 -0.56 4.50 -6.07
CA PHE A 100 -0.54 4.86 -4.66
C PHE A 100 -0.44 6.38 -4.49
N SER A 101 -1.30 6.91 -3.62
CA SER A 101 -1.18 8.26 -3.07
C SER A 101 -0.70 8.15 -1.63
N ASP A 102 0.48 8.70 -1.34
CA ASP A 102 1.01 8.76 0.03
C ASP A 102 0.05 9.51 0.96
N LYS A 103 -0.61 10.55 0.45
CA LYS A 103 -1.58 11.37 1.21
C LYS A 103 -2.77 10.51 1.66
N LEU A 104 -3.37 9.79 0.72
CA LEU A 104 -4.50 8.89 1.02
C LEU A 104 -4.07 7.69 1.87
N THR A 105 -2.89 7.14 1.61
CA THR A 105 -2.33 6.00 2.36
C THR A 105 -2.13 6.36 3.83
N ARG A 106 -1.63 7.56 4.14
CA ARG A 106 -1.49 8.02 5.53
C ARG A 106 -2.84 8.04 6.26
N VAL A 107 -3.88 8.55 5.61
CA VAL A 107 -5.23 8.63 6.20
C VAL A 107 -5.84 7.24 6.36
N ALA A 108 -5.80 6.43 5.30
CA ALA A 108 -6.32 5.06 5.32
C ALA A 108 -5.65 4.21 6.42
N GLN A 109 -4.34 4.36 6.59
CA GLN A 109 -3.60 3.61 7.60
C GLN A 109 -3.94 4.06 9.03
N LYS A 110 -4.08 5.37 9.26
CA LYS A 110 -4.53 5.89 10.56
C LYS A 110 -5.92 5.34 10.93
N MET A 111 -6.81 5.21 9.94
CA MET A 111 -8.13 4.59 10.15
C MET A 111 -8.02 3.10 10.46
N ALA A 112 -7.19 2.36 9.74
CA ALA A 112 -6.98 0.93 9.96
C ALA A 112 -6.41 0.62 11.37
N GLN A 113 -5.60 1.53 11.92
CA GLN A 113 -5.06 1.44 13.28
C GLN A 113 -6.08 1.76 14.38
N ASN A 114 -7.17 2.45 14.04
CA ASN A 114 -8.20 2.87 14.98
C ASN A 114 -9.59 2.43 14.50
N PRO A 115 -9.80 1.12 14.25
CA PRO A 115 -11.02 0.64 13.60
C PRO A 115 -12.27 1.01 14.40
N HIS A 116 -12.19 0.99 15.74
CA HIS A 116 -13.29 1.34 16.64
C HIS A 116 -13.77 2.80 16.58
N SER A 117 -12.98 3.70 16.00
CA SER A 117 -13.31 5.13 15.95
C SER A 117 -14.23 5.51 14.78
N ARG A 118 -14.38 4.65 13.77
CA ARG A 118 -15.03 4.99 12.49
C ARG A 118 -15.78 3.84 11.81
N LEU A 119 -16.33 2.91 12.60
CA LEU A 119 -17.14 1.80 12.09
C LEU A 119 -18.42 2.24 11.34
N GLU A 120 -18.76 3.53 11.32
CA GLU A 120 -19.97 4.07 10.69
C GLU A 120 -19.79 4.68 9.29
N GLY A 121 -18.62 4.53 8.65
CA GLY A 121 -18.54 4.55 7.17
C GLY A 121 -18.50 5.90 6.45
N ASP A 122 -18.27 7.01 7.15
CA ASP A 122 -18.05 8.30 6.46
C ASP A 122 -16.62 8.48 5.96
N LEU A 123 -16.52 9.09 4.77
CA LEU A 123 -15.25 9.54 4.20
C LEU A 123 -14.55 10.51 5.18
N PRO A 124 -13.26 10.30 5.51
CA PRO A 124 -12.47 11.16 6.40
C PRO A 124 -12.04 12.46 5.69
N SER A 125 -13.01 13.23 5.17
CA SER A 125 -12.78 14.32 4.22
C SER A 125 -11.87 15.41 4.77
N ASP A 126 -12.01 15.72 6.07
CA ASP A 126 -11.16 16.71 6.73
C ASP A 126 -9.72 16.21 6.92
N GLU A 127 -9.50 14.93 7.23
CA GLU A 127 -8.14 14.38 7.26
C GLU A 127 -7.53 14.26 5.86
N ILE A 128 -8.32 13.91 4.84
CA ILE A 128 -7.87 13.86 3.45
C ILE A 128 -7.39 15.24 3.01
N ARG A 129 -8.18 16.29 3.31
CA ARG A 129 -7.81 17.67 3.03
C ARG A 129 -6.61 18.13 3.86
N ALA A 130 -6.56 17.80 5.14
CA ALA A 130 -5.41 18.12 6.01
C ALA A 130 -4.12 17.38 5.58
N ALA A 131 -4.24 16.21 4.97
CA ALA A 131 -3.13 15.50 4.33
C ALA A 131 -2.70 16.13 2.98
N GLY A 132 -3.41 17.17 2.54
CA GLY A 132 -3.16 17.95 1.32
C GLY A 132 -3.68 17.29 0.05
N TYR A 133 -4.69 16.41 0.14
CA TYR A 133 -5.25 15.76 -1.04
C TYR A 133 -6.51 16.50 -1.50
N ASP A 134 -6.46 17.05 -2.72
CA ASP A 134 -7.43 18.06 -3.17
C ASP A 134 -8.28 17.60 -4.37
N LYS A 135 -8.13 16.36 -4.85
CA LYS A 135 -8.97 15.87 -5.96
C LYS A 135 -10.41 15.63 -5.48
N PRO A 136 -11.43 15.99 -6.29
CA PRO A 136 -12.81 16.11 -5.80
C PRO A 136 -13.56 14.78 -5.71
N HIS A 137 -13.14 13.75 -6.45
CA HIS A 137 -13.82 12.46 -6.45
C HIS A 137 -13.14 11.54 -5.44
N LEU A 138 -13.87 11.14 -4.39
CA LEU A 138 -13.37 10.32 -3.29
C LEU A 138 -14.27 9.09 -3.09
N GLY A 139 -13.67 7.98 -2.68
CA GLY A 139 -14.39 6.76 -2.30
C GLY A 139 -13.73 6.10 -1.09
N LEU A 140 -14.51 5.42 -0.25
CA LEU A 140 -14.02 4.70 0.93
C LEU A 140 -14.58 3.28 0.94
N LEU A 141 -13.70 2.31 1.16
CA LEU A 141 -14.06 0.94 1.47
C LEU A 141 -13.42 0.53 2.80
N LEU A 142 -14.19 -0.19 3.60
CA LEU A 142 -13.78 -0.76 4.88
C LEU A 142 -14.10 -2.25 4.88
N ALA A 143 -13.25 -3.05 5.51
CA ALA A 143 -13.54 -4.46 5.79
C ALA A 143 -12.72 -4.95 6.97
N ALA A 144 -13.26 -5.93 7.69
CA ALA A 144 -12.55 -6.61 8.76
C ALA A 144 -12.78 -8.13 8.68
N GLY A 145 -11.86 -8.95 9.18
CA GLY A 145 -11.99 -10.42 9.20
C GLY A 145 -11.40 -11.15 8.00
N TYR A 146 -11.03 -10.44 6.93
CA TYR A 146 -10.47 -11.05 5.72
C TYR A 146 -8.95 -11.15 5.80
N SER A 147 -8.40 -12.35 5.64
CA SER A 147 -6.98 -12.62 5.91
C SER A 147 -6.06 -12.27 4.76
N SER A 148 -6.60 -12.06 3.55
CA SER A 148 -5.83 -11.83 2.34
C SER A 148 -6.42 -10.75 1.42
N PRO A 149 -5.59 -10.13 0.54
CA PRO A 149 -6.06 -9.23 -0.50
C PRO A 149 -7.13 -9.85 -1.41
N ALA A 150 -7.01 -11.13 -1.73
CA ALA A 150 -7.96 -11.82 -2.61
C ALA A 150 -9.32 -11.99 -1.94
N GLU A 151 -9.34 -12.36 -0.66
CA GLU A 151 -10.58 -12.51 0.12
C GLU A 151 -11.33 -11.18 0.24
N VAL A 152 -10.64 -10.12 0.68
CA VAL A 152 -11.27 -8.81 0.87
C VAL A 152 -11.72 -8.19 -0.46
N PHE A 153 -10.94 -8.38 -1.52
CA PHE A 153 -11.31 -7.92 -2.86
C PHE A 153 -12.57 -8.62 -3.38
N ASN A 154 -12.66 -9.95 -3.21
CA ASN A 154 -13.83 -10.71 -3.64
C ASN A 154 -15.09 -10.29 -2.87
N TYR A 155 -14.97 -10.00 -1.57
CA TYR A 155 -16.05 -9.45 -0.76
C TYR A 155 -16.56 -8.10 -1.27
N TRP A 156 -15.67 -7.17 -1.61
CA TRP A 156 -16.08 -5.89 -2.19
C TRP A 156 -16.65 -6.04 -3.61
N MET A 157 -16.11 -6.97 -4.41
CA MET A 157 -16.59 -7.22 -5.77
C MET A 157 -18.00 -7.83 -5.82
N SER A 158 -18.41 -8.56 -4.78
CA SER A 158 -19.75 -9.17 -4.69
C SER A 158 -20.84 -8.23 -4.17
N SER A 159 -20.50 -6.98 -3.86
CA SER A 159 -21.40 -5.97 -3.29
C SER A 159 -21.43 -4.68 -4.14
N GLN A 160 -22.23 -3.69 -3.73
CA GLN A 160 -22.25 -2.36 -4.37
C GLN A 160 -20.87 -1.67 -4.37
N ASN A 161 -19.94 -2.12 -3.52
CA ASN A 161 -18.55 -1.65 -3.46
C ASN A 161 -17.77 -1.84 -4.77
N ARG A 162 -18.25 -2.70 -5.69
CA ARG A 162 -17.70 -2.87 -7.04
C ARG A 162 -17.63 -1.56 -7.84
N THR A 163 -18.54 -0.60 -7.61
CA THR A 163 -18.54 0.69 -8.31
C THR A 163 -17.27 1.49 -8.02
N TYR A 164 -16.76 1.48 -6.79
CA TYR A 164 -15.51 2.14 -6.44
C TYR A 164 -14.29 1.43 -7.04
N LEU A 165 -14.26 0.09 -6.99
CA LEU A 165 -13.14 -0.70 -7.52
C LEU A 165 -12.95 -0.55 -9.04
N LEU A 166 -14.04 -0.35 -9.77
CA LEU A 166 -14.05 -0.26 -11.24
C LEU A 166 -14.37 1.16 -11.77
N GLY A 167 -14.52 2.16 -10.90
CA GLY A 167 -14.82 3.53 -11.31
C GLY A 167 -13.66 4.13 -12.11
N GLU A 168 -13.94 4.64 -13.31
CA GLU A 168 -12.91 5.18 -14.21
C GLU A 168 -12.34 6.51 -13.73
N ASP A 169 -13.13 7.27 -12.98
CA ASP A 169 -12.75 8.58 -12.43
C ASP A 169 -11.70 8.48 -11.32
N PHE A 170 -11.49 7.28 -10.74
CA PHE A 170 -10.44 7.04 -9.76
C PHE A 170 -9.09 6.79 -10.44
N THR A 171 -8.07 7.50 -9.96
CA THR A 171 -6.67 7.42 -10.44
C THR A 171 -5.68 7.22 -9.30
N ASP A 172 -6.07 7.55 -8.08
CA ASP A 172 -5.26 7.39 -6.88
C ASP A 172 -5.92 6.42 -5.90
N ILE A 173 -5.10 5.75 -5.12
CA ILE A 173 -5.54 4.86 -4.05
C ILE A 173 -4.63 4.98 -2.83
N GLY A 174 -5.22 5.01 -1.65
CA GLY A 174 -4.56 4.84 -0.37
C GLY A 174 -5.06 3.57 0.29
N ILE A 175 -4.15 2.72 0.77
CA ILE A 175 -4.51 1.45 1.41
C ILE A 175 -3.92 1.41 2.81
N GLY A 176 -4.78 1.23 3.80
CA GLY A 176 -4.44 0.93 5.17
C GLY A 176 -4.70 -0.55 5.48
N TYR A 177 -3.76 -1.18 6.18
CA TYR A 177 -3.89 -2.53 6.68
C TYR A 177 -3.27 -2.67 8.07
N VAL A 178 -4.01 -3.31 8.97
CA VAL A 178 -3.53 -3.69 10.30
C VAL A 178 -3.94 -5.13 10.59
N PHE A 179 -2.97 -5.89 11.11
CA PHE A 179 -3.22 -7.15 11.79
C PHE A 179 -3.08 -6.92 13.28
N ASP A 180 -4.15 -7.18 14.03
CA ASP A 180 -4.22 -7.06 15.47
C ASP A 180 -4.75 -8.38 16.04
N SER A 181 -3.85 -9.21 16.59
CA SER A 181 -4.24 -10.49 17.18
C SER A 181 -5.17 -10.38 18.39
N SER A 182 -5.29 -9.21 19.00
CA SER A 182 -6.19 -8.96 20.13
C SER A 182 -7.62 -8.61 19.70
N SER A 183 -7.80 -8.20 18.43
CA SER A 183 -9.10 -7.90 17.87
C SER A 183 -9.85 -9.18 17.45
N PRO A 184 -11.18 -9.29 17.69
CA PRO A 184 -11.96 -10.44 17.24
C PRO A 184 -11.97 -10.62 15.71
N TYR A 185 -11.78 -9.53 14.96
CA TYR A 185 -11.71 -9.58 13.50
C TYR A 185 -10.30 -9.77 12.96
N ARG A 186 -9.27 -9.54 13.79
CA ARG A 186 -7.83 -9.68 13.49
C ARG A 186 -7.27 -8.82 12.36
N HIS A 187 -7.88 -8.85 11.18
CA HIS A 187 -7.47 -8.13 9.99
C HIS A 187 -8.40 -6.94 9.76
N HIS A 188 -7.82 -5.76 9.55
CA HIS A 188 -8.55 -4.52 9.30
C HIS A 188 -8.03 -3.87 8.02
N TRP A 189 -8.95 -3.55 7.11
CA TRP A 189 -8.67 -3.01 5.78
C TRP A 189 -9.39 -1.70 5.59
N VAL A 190 -8.65 -0.71 5.08
CA VAL A 190 -9.20 0.57 4.66
C VAL A 190 -8.65 0.89 3.28
N VAL A 191 -9.54 1.21 2.33
CA VAL A 191 -9.14 1.69 1.01
C VAL A 191 -9.81 3.02 0.77
N ILE A 192 -9.02 4.04 0.46
CA ILE A 192 -9.51 5.35 0.04
C ILE A 192 -9.13 5.53 -1.42
N PHE A 193 -10.13 5.73 -2.28
CA PHE A 193 -9.92 6.08 -3.68
C PHE A 193 -9.98 7.59 -3.84
N GLY A 194 -9.24 8.09 -4.83
CA GLY A 194 -9.27 9.49 -5.19
C GLY A 194 -9.07 9.71 -6.69
N GLY A 195 -9.59 10.81 -7.22
CA GLY A 195 -9.49 11.11 -8.64
C GLY A 195 -10.42 12.23 -9.09
N GLY A 196 -10.72 12.24 -10.39
CA GLY A 196 -11.37 13.35 -11.06
C GLY A 196 -10.43 14.54 -11.32
N GLN A 197 -10.76 15.33 -12.33
CA GLN A 197 -10.11 16.61 -12.56
C GLN A 197 -10.65 17.63 -11.56
N PRO A 198 -9.82 18.47 -10.93
CA PRO A 198 -10.30 19.67 -10.25
C PRO A 198 -11.05 20.51 -11.27
N GLN A 199 -12.38 20.61 -11.16
CA GLN A 199 -13.13 21.47 -12.07
C GLN A 199 -12.78 22.92 -11.76
N ALA A 200 -12.04 23.57 -12.66
CA ALA A 200 -12.01 25.02 -12.72
C ALA A 200 -13.42 25.51 -13.09
N GLY A 201 -14.19 25.95 -12.09
CA GLY A 201 -15.33 26.85 -12.33
C GLY A 201 -16.76 26.33 -12.11
N TYR A 202 -17.02 25.28 -11.33
CA TYR A 202 -18.41 24.95 -10.96
C TYR A 202 -18.69 25.10 -9.46
N THR A 203 -19.38 26.19 -9.12
CA THR A 203 -20.16 26.34 -7.88
C THR A 203 -21.44 25.51 -8.02
N GLY A 204 -21.41 24.23 -7.62
CA GLY A 204 -22.58 23.35 -7.65
C GLY A 204 -22.38 22.16 -6.72
N SER A 205 -23.38 21.86 -5.90
CA SER A 205 -23.36 20.98 -4.73
C SER A 205 -22.52 19.70 -4.83
N LEU A 206 -21.66 19.50 -3.83
CA LEU A 206 -20.87 18.31 -3.56
C LEU A 206 -21.79 17.06 -3.49
N LEU A 207 -21.70 16.17 -4.47
CA LEU A 207 -22.31 14.84 -4.37
C LEU A 207 -21.34 13.92 -3.61
N THR A 208 -21.38 14.02 -2.28
CA THR A 208 -20.77 13.03 -1.39
C THR A 208 -21.68 11.81 -1.38
N GLN A 209 -21.39 10.79 -2.21
CA GLN A 209 -22.18 9.56 -2.20
C GLN A 209 -21.61 8.64 -1.12
N THR A 210 -22.06 8.81 0.12
CA THR A 210 -21.82 7.84 1.20
C THR A 210 -22.81 6.69 1.07
N THR A 211 -22.33 5.47 0.85
CA THR A 211 -23.19 4.28 0.94
C THR A 211 -23.32 3.88 2.42
N ARG A 212 -24.47 4.19 3.02
CA ARG A 212 -24.86 3.71 4.37
C ARG A 212 -25.21 2.22 4.32
N ILE A 213 -24.70 1.41 5.24
CA ILE A 213 -25.24 0.07 5.50
C ILE A 213 -25.19 -0.22 7.01
N TRP A 214 -26.33 -0.59 7.60
CA TRP A 214 -26.49 -1.14 8.95
C TRP A 214 -26.10 -2.63 8.99
N LEU A 215 -25.82 -3.12 10.22
CA LEU A 215 -25.65 -4.54 10.58
C LEU A 215 -26.81 -5.43 10.12
#